data_AF-A0A258L8C1-F1
#
_entry.id   AF-A0A258L8C1-F1
#
_cell.length_a   1.000
_cell.length_b   1.000
_cell.length_c   1.000
_cell.angle_alpha   90.00
_cell.angle_beta   90.00
_cell.angle_gamma   90.00
#
_symmetry.space_group_name_H-M   'P 1'
#
loop_
_entity.id
_entity.type
_entity.pdbx_description
1 polymer ?
#
loop_
_entity_poly.entity_id
_entity_poly.type
_entity_poly.pdbx_seq_one_letter_code
_entity_poly.pdbx_strand_id
1 'polypeptide(L)' 'MAVFQIGDNVRLRTLEDWFFKDIDADSVAFLKSCVGKTTQILGFDEYGHAELEFLRPAIDGDYRSHTVWIEQSWIEKA' A
#
# COMPACT_ATOMS: atom_id res chain seq x y z
N MET A 1 -16.60 -9.47 -8.31
CA MET A 1 -15.36 -8.94 -7.69
C MET A 1 -14.24 -9.13 -8.68
N ALA A 2 -13.38 -8.12 -8.88
CA ALA A 2 -12.20 -8.31 -9.70
C ALA A 2 -11.28 -9.30 -8.99
N VAL A 3 -10.82 -10.32 -9.69
CA VAL A 3 -9.80 -11.24 -9.17
C VAL A 3 -8.46 -10.53 -9.34
N PHE A 4 -7.81 -10.21 -8.21
CA PHE A 4 -6.48 -9.64 -8.17
C PHE A 4 -5.44 -10.76 -8.24
N GLN A 5 -4.30 -10.48 -8.89
CA GLN A 5 -3.18 -11.40 -9.02
C GLN A 5 -1.86 -10.70 -8.71
N ILE A 6 -0.85 -11.46 -8.29
CA ILE A 6 0.51 -10.94 -8.13
C ILE A 6 0.97 -10.39 -9.48
N GLY A 7 1.55 -9.19 -9.46
CA GLY A 7 1.97 -8.46 -10.65
C GLY A 7 0.91 -7.49 -11.21
N ASP A 8 -0.35 -7.55 -10.76
CA ASP A 8 -1.36 -6.58 -11.15
C ASP A 8 -0.98 -5.17 -10.67
N ASN A 9 -1.16 -4.19 -11.56
CA ASN A 9 -1.11 -2.78 -11.18
C ASN A 9 -2.46 -2.37 -10.58
N VAL A 10 -2.41 -1.82 -9.38
CA VAL A 10 -3.60 -1.41 -8.62
C VAL A 10 -3.46 -0.01 -8.08
N ARG A 11 -4.57 0.71 -8.02
CA ARG A 11 -4.67 2.02 -7.39
C ARG A 11 -5.18 1.87 -5.96
N LEU A 12 -4.46 2.45 -5.01
CA LEU A 12 -4.90 2.52 -3.61
C LEU A 12 -6.07 3.50 -3.49
N ARG A 13 -7.22 3.07 -2.99
CA ARG A 13 -8.43 3.90 -2.87
C ARG A 13 -8.56 4.53 -1.50
N THR A 14 -8.21 3.79 -0.45
CA THR A 14 -8.40 4.23 0.93
C THR A 14 -7.44 3.48 1.85
N LEU A 15 -7.20 4.05 3.02
CA LEU A 15 -6.58 3.41 4.17
C LEU A 15 -7.38 3.87 5.39
N GLU A 16 -7.97 2.93 6.12
CA GLU A 16 -8.83 3.27 7.27
C GLU A 16 -8.01 3.74 8.47
N ASP A 17 -8.59 4.59 9.33
CA ASP A 17 -7.82 5.20 10.42
C ASP A 17 -7.24 4.19 11.42
N TRP A 18 -7.89 3.02 11.60
CA TRP A 18 -7.38 1.96 12.47
C TRP A 18 -6.08 1.34 11.95
N PHE A 19 -5.84 1.36 10.63
CA PHE A 19 -4.61 0.87 10.01
C PHE A 19 -3.37 1.62 10.54
N PHE A 20 -3.54 2.87 10.97
CA PHE A 20 -2.47 3.75 11.41
C PHE A 20 -2.22 3.75 12.92
N LYS A 21 -2.94 2.92 13.69
CA LYS A 21 -2.95 3.00 15.16
C LYS A 21 -1.57 2.93 15.81
N ASP A 22 -0.66 2.13 15.24
CA ASP A 22 0.68 1.88 15.76
C ASP A 22 1.80 2.32 14.79
N ILE A 23 1.48 3.25 13.88
CA ILE A 23 2.39 3.79 12.88
C ILE A 23 2.82 5.21 13.29
N ASP A 24 4.11 5.55 13.13
CA ASP A 24 4.61 6.88 13.44
C ASP A 24 4.03 7.96 12.49
N ALA A 25 3.93 9.20 12.97
CA ALA A 25 3.22 10.26 12.25
C ALA A 25 3.79 10.58 10.86
N ASP A 26 5.11 10.41 10.66
CA ASP A 26 5.78 10.67 9.37
C ASP A 26 5.44 9.57 8.36
N SER A 27 5.46 8.30 8.78
CA SER A 27 4.99 7.17 7.99
C SER A 27 3.49 7.26 7.69
N VAL A 28 2.65 7.68 8.65
CA VAL A 28 1.21 7.91 8.41
C VAL A 28 0.99 8.96 7.33
N ALA A 29 1.69 10.10 7.41
CA ALA A 29 1.56 11.17 6.42
C ALA A 29 1.98 10.69 5.02
N PHE A 30 3.08 9.92 4.93
CA PHE A 30 3.52 9.32 3.68
C PHE A 30 2.49 8.33 3.11
N LEU A 31 2.00 7.39 3.90
CA LEU A 31 1.03 6.38 3.44
C LEU A 31 -0.31 7.01 3.04
N LYS A 32 -0.79 8.01 3.78
CA LYS A 32 -1.97 8.79 3.36
C LYS A 32 -1.74 9.52 2.03
N SER A 33 -0.51 9.98 1.74
CA SER A 33 -0.16 10.56 0.44
C SER A 33 -0.12 9.57 -0.72
N CYS A 34 -0.10 8.26 -0.44
CA CYS A 34 -0.15 7.20 -1.44
C CYS A 34 -1.59 6.86 -1.87
N VAL A 35 -2.60 7.32 -1.15
CA VAL A 35 -4.00 7.16 -1.59
C VAL A 35 -4.19 7.87 -2.93
N GLY A 36 -4.73 7.14 -3.90
CA GLY A 36 -4.89 7.55 -5.30
C GLY A 36 -3.70 7.21 -6.20
N LYS A 37 -2.57 6.75 -5.66
CA LYS A 37 -1.41 6.31 -6.46
C LYS A 37 -1.54 4.85 -6.89
N THR A 38 -0.91 4.54 -8.02
CA THR A 38 -0.80 3.18 -8.53
C THR A 38 0.48 2.53 -8.02
N THR A 39 0.38 1.25 -7.66
CA THR A 39 1.50 0.38 -7.33
C THR A 39 1.20 -1.05 -7.80
N GLN A 40 2.12 -1.97 -7.60
CA GLN A 40 1.99 -3.37 -7.99
C GLN A 40 1.69 -4.26 -6.77
N ILE A 41 0.85 -5.27 -6.96
CA ILE A 41 0.67 -6.35 -5.97
C ILE A 41 1.89 -7.26 -5.98
N LEU A 42 2.55 -7.38 -4.84
CA LEU A 42 3.74 -8.24 -4.67
C LEU A 42 3.39 -9.64 -4.17
N GLY A 43 2.29 -9.77 -3.42
CA GLY A 43 1.97 -10.98 -2.69
C GLY A 43 0.60 -10.94 -2.05
N PHE A 44 0.25 -12.05 -1.39
CA PHE A 44 -0.93 -12.19 -0.55
C PHE A 44 -0.57 -12.97 0.71
N ASP A 45 -1.14 -12.59 1.85
CA ASP A 45 -0.95 -13.33 3.10
C ASP A 45 -1.96 -14.49 3.21
N GLU A 46 -1.89 -15.24 4.30
CA GLU A 46 -2.80 -16.36 4.57
C GLU A 46 -4.27 -15.93 4.74
N TYR A 47 -4.53 -14.65 4.98
CA TYR A 47 -5.86 -14.06 5.15
C TYR A 47 -6.39 -13.43 3.85
N GLY A 48 -5.56 -13.35 2.81
CA GLY A 48 -5.92 -12.79 1.52
C GLY A 48 -5.74 -11.28 1.41
N HIS A 49 -5.02 -10.64 2.33
CA HIS A 49 -4.63 -9.23 2.19
C HIS A 49 -3.60 -9.09 1.07
N ALA A 50 -3.71 -8.02 0.28
CA ALA A 50 -2.76 -7.71 -0.78
C ALA A 50 -1.51 -7.02 -0.21
N GLU A 51 -0.34 -7.53 -0.58
CA GLU A 51 0.95 -6.90 -0.29
C GLU A 51 1.27 -5.83 -1.32
N LEU A 52 1.45 -4.60 -0.86
CA LEU A 52 1.86 -3.47 -1.70
C LEU A 52 3.16 -2.86 -1.17
N GLU A 53 4.00 -2.41 -2.09
CA GLU A 53 5.19 -1.62 -1.77
C GLU A 53 5.01 -0.16 -2.19
N PHE A 54 5.35 0.76 -1.28
CA PHE A 54 5.41 2.19 -1.56
C PHE A 54 6.82 2.72 -1.30
N LEU A 55 7.45 3.23 -2.36
CA LEU A 55 8.79 3.80 -2.30
C LEU A 55 8.72 5.28 -1.94
N ARG A 56 9.46 5.67 -0.91
CA ARG A 56 9.70 7.06 -0.52
C ARG A 56 11.13 7.46 -0.91
N PRO A 57 11.31 8.58 -1.63
CA PRO A 57 12.64 9.14 -1.82
C PRO A 57 13.17 9.61 -0.46
N ALA A 58 14.31 9.10 0.00
CA ALA A 58 14.97 9.63 1.18
C ALA A 58 15.95 10.75 0.81
N ILE A 59 16.22 11.62 1.79
CA ILE A 59 17.00 12.86 1.62
C ILE A 59 18.50 12.56 1.42
N ASP A 60 18.94 11.37 1.82
CA ASP A 60 20.32 10.87 1.72
C ASP A 60 20.61 10.07 0.44
N GLY A 61 19.62 9.90 -0.44
CA GLY A 61 19.77 9.18 -1.71
C GLY A 61 19.41 7.69 -1.66
N ASP A 62 19.06 7.16 -0.49
CA ASP A 62 18.46 5.83 -0.35
C ASP A 62 16.94 5.90 -0.53
N TYR A 63 16.30 4.82 -1.01
CA TYR A 63 14.85 4.73 -1.02
C TYR A 63 14.38 4.03 0.25
N ARG A 64 13.44 4.63 0.98
CA ARG A 64 12.74 3.93 2.05
C ARG A 64 11.52 3.25 1.47
N SER A 65 11.50 1.93 1.52
CA SER A 65 10.34 1.12 1.16
C SER A 65 9.41 0.96 2.36
N HIS A 66 8.12 1.14 2.13
CA HIS A 66 7.07 0.73 3.05
C HIS A 66 6.24 -0.38 2.40
N THR A 67 6.37 -1.59 2.94
CA THR A 67 5.50 -2.71 2.62
C THR A 67 4.27 -2.67 3.51
N VAL A 68 3.09 -2.76 2.90
CA VAL A 68 1.81 -2.79 3.60
C VAL A 68 0.96 -3.97 3.14
N TRP A 69 0.23 -4.56 4.07
CA TRP A 69 -0.75 -5.61 3.83
C TRP A 69 -2.13 -5.01 4.02
N ILE A 70 -2.94 -4.99 2.97
CA ILE A 70 -4.24 -4.29 3.00
C ILE A 70 -5.37 -5.13 2.41
N GLU A 71 -6.58 -4.80 2.83
CA GLU A 71 -7.81 -5.39 2.29
C GLU A 71 -7.92 -5.15 0.78
N GLN A 72 -8.32 -6.18 0.03
CA GLN A 72 -8.51 -6.05 -1.42
C GLN A 72 -9.64 -5.07 -1.78
N SER A 73 -10.55 -4.79 -0.84
CA SER A 73 -11.61 -3.77 -1.00
C SER A 73 -11.07 -2.34 -1.04
N TRP A 74 -9.83 -2.12 -0.58
CA TRP A 74 -9.18 -0.82 -0.52
C TRP A 74 -8.39 -0.49 -1.80
N ILE A 75 -8.39 -1.39 -2.78
CA ILE A 75 -7.67 -1.23 -4.05
C ILE A 75 -8.62 -1.42 -5.24
N GLU A 76 -8.24 -0.88 -6.39
CA GLU A 76 -8.90 -1.15 -7.68
C GLU A 76 -7.86 -1.39 -8.77
N LYS A 77 -8.23 -2.11 -9.84
CA LYS A 77 -7.34 -2.28 -10.99
C LYS A 77 -7.09 -0.92 -11.64
N ALA A 78 -5.82 -0.63 -11.91
CA ALA A 78 -5.37 0.60 -12.58
C ALA A 78 -5.47 0.50 -14.11
#